data_AF-A0A954FZQ1-F1
#
_entry.id   AF-A0A954FZQ1-F1
#
_cell.length_a   1.000
_cell.length_b   1.000
_cell.length_c   1.000
_cell.angle_alpha   90.00
_cell.angle_beta   90.00
_cell.angle_gamma   90.00
#
_symmetry.space_group_name_H-M   'P 1'
#
loop_
_entity.id
_entity.type
_entity.pdbx_description
1 polymer ?
#
loop_
_entity_poly.entity_id
_entity_poly.type
_entity_poly.pdbx_seq_one_letter_code
_entity_poly.pdbx_strand_id
1 'polypeptide(L)'
;QSFNEDKPFDRMVIEHLAGDVVGKGDPNVEIGTTFLVCGPYDNVGNQDPVQQAQIRANTIDDMIRTTGEAFLGLTVGCSRCHNHKFDPVQQQDYYSLYATFSGVFHGSRVIASQEAQQKRNAQLQPLNARKDELTKEKSKIESAIQARAEKKAAEYEKPWVREPVKRTGVEDTFEPVNAKFVRLTSLGLDTSPWAKTGYRVDEFEVWTAGEPPVNVALAKNGGSARGANSRTAGDFAGAYDVTLTIDGKIGACWIAGSPDLTIEFAKPESINKIIFSSDRSGAAMN
;
A
#
# COMPACT_ATOMS: atom_id res chain seq x y z
N GLN A 1 14.32 -34.79 1.09
CA GLN A 1 13.86 -36.12 1.53
C GLN A 1 13.76 -37.08 0.34
N SER A 2 12.98 -36.77 -0.70
CA SER A 2 12.82 -37.64 -1.89
C SER A 2 14.11 -38.24 -2.47
N PHE A 3 15.17 -37.44 -2.71
CA PHE A 3 16.45 -37.96 -3.24
C PHE A 3 17.22 -38.83 -2.23
N ASN A 4 17.12 -38.55 -0.94
CA ASN A 4 17.83 -39.31 0.10
C ASN A 4 17.15 -40.66 0.39
N GLU A 5 15.90 -40.83 -0.05
CA GLU A 5 15.11 -42.04 0.10
C GLU A 5 15.03 -42.82 -1.22
N ASP A 6 15.84 -42.46 -2.22
CA ASP A 6 15.85 -43.07 -3.55
C ASP A 6 14.45 -43.12 -4.20
N LYS A 7 13.63 -42.09 -3.96
CA LYS A 7 12.29 -41.99 -4.56
C LYS A 7 12.42 -42.01 -6.09
N PRO A 8 11.67 -42.87 -6.81
CA PRO A 8 11.68 -42.89 -8.26
C PRO A 8 11.45 -41.50 -8.87
N PHE A 9 12.24 -41.15 -9.88
CA PHE A 9 12.22 -39.80 -10.46
C PHE A 9 10.87 -39.45 -11.07
N ASP A 10 10.24 -40.39 -11.78
CA ASP A 10 8.89 -40.28 -12.32
C ASP A 10 7.85 -39.98 -11.23
N ARG A 11 7.95 -40.68 -10.09
CA ARG A 11 7.10 -40.43 -8.93
C ARG A 11 7.34 -39.03 -8.38
N MET A 12 8.60 -38.63 -8.23
CA MET A 12 8.96 -37.29 -7.74
C MET A 12 8.37 -36.19 -8.64
N VAL A 13 8.46 -36.31 -9.97
CA VAL A 13 7.87 -35.36 -10.93
C VAL A 13 6.35 -35.29 -10.77
N ILE A 14 5.66 -36.42 -10.67
CA ILE A 14 4.20 -36.46 -10.47
C ILE A 14 3.81 -35.73 -9.17
N GLU A 15 4.56 -35.91 -8.09
CA GLU A 15 4.29 -35.25 -6.82
C GLU A 15 4.51 -33.72 -6.89
N HIS A 16 5.48 -33.25 -7.70
CA HIS A 16 5.69 -31.81 -7.91
C HIS A 16 4.59 -31.16 -8.74
N LEU A 17 4.00 -31.90 -9.68
CA LEU A 17 2.94 -31.38 -10.56
C LEU A 17 1.52 -31.59 -10.02
N ALA A 18 1.30 -32.61 -9.19
CA ALA A 18 -0.03 -33.03 -8.75
C ALA A 18 -0.04 -33.75 -7.39
N GLY A 19 0.98 -33.55 -6.54
CA GLY A 19 1.08 -34.10 -5.19
C GLY A 19 -0.18 -33.95 -4.36
N ASP A 20 -0.87 -32.82 -4.48
CA ASP A 20 -2.09 -32.52 -3.76
C ASP A 20 -3.32 -33.30 -4.24
N VAL A 21 -3.26 -33.86 -5.46
CA VAL A 21 -4.25 -34.78 -6.03
C VAL A 21 -3.88 -36.23 -5.70
N VAL A 22 -2.64 -36.64 -5.96
CA VAL A 22 -2.21 -38.04 -5.84
C VAL A 22 -1.89 -38.48 -4.41
N GLY A 23 -1.70 -37.53 -3.51
CA GLY A 23 -1.35 -37.75 -2.10
C GLY A 23 -2.24 -36.96 -1.15
N LYS A 24 -3.50 -36.72 -1.51
CA LYS A 24 -4.45 -35.96 -0.69
C LYS A 24 -4.50 -36.50 0.74
N GLY A 25 -4.22 -35.63 1.71
CA GLY A 25 -4.17 -35.95 3.13
C GLY A 25 -2.81 -36.43 3.64
N ASP A 26 -1.82 -36.65 2.76
CA ASP A 26 -0.44 -36.96 3.12
C ASP A 26 0.46 -35.72 2.92
N PRO A 27 0.88 -35.05 4.00
CA PRO A 27 1.73 -33.86 3.93
C PRO A 27 3.05 -34.09 3.18
N ASN A 28 3.59 -35.31 3.19
CA ASN A 28 4.87 -35.63 2.53
C ASN A 28 4.76 -35.67 1.01
N VAL A 29 3.53 -35.79 0.49
CA VAL A 29 3.24 -35.82 -0.94
C VAL A 29 2.62 -34.49 -1.39
N GLU A 30 1.66 -33.95 -0.64
CA GLU A 30 1.02 -32.68 -0.98
C GLU A 30 2.02 -31.52 -1.07
N ILE A 31 3.07 -31.55 -0.25
CA ILE A 31 4.12 -30.51 -0.27
C ILE A 31 4.80 -30.39 -1.63
N GLY A 32 4.84 -31.46 -2.44
CA GLY A 32 5.44 -31.43 -3.78
C GLY A 32 4.81 -30.38 -4.68
N THR A 33 3.47 -30.22 -4.63
CA THR A 33 2.72 -29.27 -5.47
C THR A 33 3.10 -27.81 -5.24
N THR A 34 3.77 -27.51 -4.12
CA THR A 34 4.31 -26.16 -3.87
C THR A 34 5.26 -25.70 -4.95
N PHE A 35 5.90 -26.62 -5.69
CA PHE A 35 6.71 -26.33 -6.87
C PHE A 35 6.05 -25.34 -7.84
N LEU A 36 4.74 -25.50 -8.10
CA LEU A 36 4.00 -24.65 -9.03
C LEU A 36 3.76 -23.22 -8.50
N VAL A 37 3.95 -22.97 -7.21
CA VAL A 37 3.65 -21.70 -6.53
C VAL A 37 4.82 -21.17 -5.71
N CYS A 38 6.03 -21.70 -5.90
CA CYS A 38 7.26 -21.24 -5.24
C CYS A 38 7.98 -20.10 -6.00
N GLY A 39 7.52 -19.78 -7.22
CA GLY A 39 8.05 -18.69 -8.03
C GLY A 39 7.62 -17.29 -7.56
N PRO A 40 8.09 -16.22 -8.21
CA PRO A 40 7.67 -14.85 -7.91
C PRO A 40 6.15 -14.70 -8.02
N TYR A 41 5.54 -14.10 -6.99
CA TYR A 41 4.11 -13.85 -6.93
C TYR A 41 3.84 -12.38 -6.59
N ASP A 42 3.15 -11.68 -7.50
CA ASP A 42 2.65 -10.33 -7.24
C ASP A 42 1.38 -10.42 -6.38
N ASN A 43 1.55 -10.16 -5.08
CA ASN A 43 0.46 -10.12 -4.12
C ASN A 43 -0.22 -8.75 -3.98
N VAL A 44 0.30 -7.72 -4.66
CA VAL A 44 -0.29 -6.37 -4.70
C VAL A 44 -1.38 -6.33 -5.77
N GLY A 45 -1.15 -6.99 -6.90
CA GLY A 45 -2.04 -7.02 -8.05
C GLY A 45 -2.13 -5.66 -8.75
N ASN A 46 -3.14 -5.51 -9.60
CA ASN A 46 -3.40 -4.26 -10.34
C ASN A 46 -4.91 -4.01 -10.43
N GLN A 47 -5.35 -2.74 -10.52
CA GLN A 47 -6.76 -2.40 -10.72
C GLN A 47 -7.14 -2.34 -12.21
N ASP A 48 -6.16 -2.15 -13.09
CA ASP A 48 -6.36 -2.19 -14.54
C ASP A 48 -6.55 -3.65 -15.01
N PRO A 49 -7.68 -4.00 -15.66
CA PRO A 49 -7.94 -5.35 -16.16
C PRO A 49 -6.88 -5.89 -17.15
N VAL A 50 -6.28 -5.03 -17.97
CA VAL A 50 -5.25 -5.42 -18.93
C VAL A 50 -3.97 -5.81 -18.18
N GLN A 51 -3.61 -5.03 -17.17
CA GLN A 51 -2.45 -5.33 -16.32
C GLN A 51 -2.67 -6.60 -15.50
N GLN A 52 -3.87 -6.82 -14.98
CA GLN A 52 -4.23 -8.08 -14.30
C GLN A 52 -4.06 -9.30 -15.23
N ALA A 53 -4.55 -9.21 -16.46
CA ALA A 53 -4.42 -10.28 -17.45
C ALA A 53 -2.94 -10.54 -17.80
N GLN A 54 -2.12 -9.50 -17.91
CA GLN A 54 -0.69 -9.63 -18.18
C GLN A 54 0.06 -10.28 -17.01
N ILE A 55 -0.22 -9.86 -15.76
CA ILE A 55 0.33 -10.49 -14.56
C ILE A 55 -0.01 -11.99 -14.57
N ARG A 56 -1.27 -12.34 -14.80
CA ARG A 56 -1.71 -13.74 -14.85
C ARG A 56 -0.99 -14.54 -15.94
N ALA A 57 -0.88 -13.98 -17.14
CA ALA A 57 -0.19 -14.63 -18.25
C ALA A 57 1.29 -14.88 -17.94
N ASN A 58 1.96 -13.93 -17.29
CA ASN A 58 3.35 -14.06 -16.88
C ASN A 58 3.53 -15.09 -15.75
N THR A 59 2.59 -15.17 -14.81
CA THR A 59 2.62 -16.23 -13.78
C THR A 59 2.52 -17.62 -14.39
N ILE A 60 1.66 -17.82 -15.39
CA ILE A 60 1.53 -19.13 -16.06
C ILE A 60 2.78 -19.42 -16.90
N ASP A 61 3.34 -18.42 -17.60
CA ASP A 61 4.59 -18.55 -18.35
C ASP A 61 5.75 -19.01 -17.44
N ASP A 62 5.86 -18.45 -16.23
CA ASP A 62 6.86 -18.87 -15.25
C ASP A 62 6.71 -20.35 -14.84
N MET A 63 5.47 -20.81 -14.61
CA MET A 63 5.19 -22.23 -14.32
C MET A 63 5.58 -23.15 -15.48
N ILE A 64 5.24 -22.77 -16.72
CA ILE A 64 5.57 -23.54 -17.94
C ILE A 64 7.08 -23.65 -18.08
N ARG A 65 7.78 -22.51 -18.00
CA ARG A 65 9.23 -22.45 -18.13
C ARG A 65 9.93 -23.27 -17.04
N THR A 66 9.57 -23.03 -15.79
CA THR A 66 10.18 -23.73 -14.64
C THR A 66 9.96 -25.24 -14.75
N THR A 67 8.76 -25.68 -15.13
CA THR A 67 8.46 -27.10 -15.35
C THR A 67 9.29 -27.70 -16.48
N GLY A 68 9.34 -27.02 -17.63
CA GLY A 68 10.08 -27.48 -18.81
C GLY A 68 11.59 -27.56 -18.55
N GLU A 69 12.16 -26.53 -17.94
CA GLU A 69 13.58 -26.47 -17.60
C GLU A 69 13.95 -27.50 -16.53
N ALA A 70 13.13 -27.66 -15.48
CA ALA A 70 13.44 -28.55 -14.36
C ALA A 70 13.27 -30.05 -14.68
N PHE A 71 12.21 -30.42 -15.42
CA PHE A 71 11.85 -31.84 -15.59
C PHE A 71 12.05 -32.36 -17.00
N LEU A 72 12.01 -31.50 -18.03
CA LEU A 72 12.27 -31.89 -19.41
C LEU A 72 13.69 -31.54 -19.86
N GLY A 73 14.38 -30.64 -19.14
CA GLY A 73 15.67 -30.10 -19.56
C GLY A 73 15.57 -29.23 -20.82
N LEU A 74 14.38 -28.67 -21.10
CA LEU A 74 14.09 -27.91 -22.33
C LEU A 74 13.59 -26.50 -22.00
N THR A 75 14.12 -25.51 -22.73
CA THR A 75 13.67 -24.12 -22.65
C THR A 75 12.48 -23.89 -23.58
N VAL A 76 11.25 -24.00 -23.08
CA VAL A 76 10.04 -23.86 -23.91
C VAL A 76 9.52 -22.42 -24.04
N GLY A 77 10.14 -21.43 -23.37
CA GLY A 77 9.62 -20.06 -23.29
C GLY A 77 9.54 -19.32 -24.64
N CYS A 78 10.41 -19.62 -25.61
CA CYS A 78 10.32 -19.03 -26.95
C CYS A 78 9.02 -19.44 -27.67
N SER A 79 8.50 -20.63 -27.35
CA SER A 79 7.28 -21.18 -27.94
C SER A 79 6.02 -20.36 -27.65
N ARG A 80 6.10 -19.40 -26.70
CA ARG A 80 5.03 -18.44 -26.43
C ARG A 80 4.63 -17.66 -27.67
N CYS A 81 5.59 -17.21 -28.47
CA CYS A 81 5.34 -16.29 -29.59
C CYS A 81 5.43 -16.95 -30.97
N HIS A 82 6.20 -18.02 -31.10
CA HIS A 82 6.40 -18.74 -32.37
C HIS A 82 6.86 -20.17 -32.07
N ASN A 83 6.78 -21.10 -33.02
CA ASN A 83 7.34 -22.45 -32.83
C ASN A 83 8.81 -22.40 -32.39
N HIS A 84 9.22 -23.31 -31.50
CA HIS A 84 10.57 -23.32 -30.98
C HIS A 84 11.60 -23.44 -32.12
N LYS A 85 12.74 -22.74 -31.97
CA LYS A 85 13.71 -22.56 -33.06
C LYS A 85 14.42 -23.85 -33.45
N PHE A 86 14.71 -24.71 -32.48
CA PHE A 86 15.57 -25.88 -32.66
C PHE A 86 14.82 -27.18 -32.33
N ASP A 87 14.25 -27.26 -31.13
CA ASP A 87 13.44 -28.40 -30.69
C ASP A 87 12.05 -28.46 -31.35
N PRO A 88 11.48 -29.66 -31.54
CA PRO A 88 10.15 -29.86 -32.15
C PRO A 88 9.01 -29.53 -31.18
N VAL A 89 9.03 -28.35 -30.57
CA VAL A 89 7.98 -27.83 -29.69
C VAL A 89 7.19 -26.78 -30.46
N GLN A 90 5.93 -27.09 -30.79
CA GLN A 90 5.06 -26.15 -31.48
C GLN A 90 4.53 -25.10 -30.49
N GLN A 91 4.17 -23.92 -31.01
CA GLN A 91 3.45 -22.91 -30.22
C GLN A 91 2.14 -23.48 -29.65
N GLN A 92 1.49 -24.38 -30.39
CA GLN A 92 0.29 -25.06 -29.91
C GLN A 92 0.56 -25.86 -28.63
N ASP A 93 1.68 -26.58 -28.53
CA ASP A 93 2.05 -27.35 -27.34
C ASP A 93 2.28 -26.45 -26.12
N TYR A 94 2.90 -25.27 -26.34
CA TYR A 94 3.05 -24.26 -25.29
C TYR A 94 1.69 -23.81 -24.76
N TYR A 95 0.72 -23.52 -25.64
CA TYR A 95 -0.61 -23.11 -25.21
C TYR A 95 -1.47 -24.26 -24.64
N SER A 96 -1.16 -25.52 -24.99
CA SER A 96 -1.71 -26.68 -24.28
C SER A 96 -1.23 -26.74 -22.83
N LEU A 97 0.07 -26.52 -22.58
CA LEU A 97 0.60 -26.40 -21.21
C LEU A 97 0.01 -25.20 -20.48
N TYR A 98 -0.15 -24.06 -21.16
CA TYR A 98 -0.83 -22.89 -20.60
C TYR A 98 -2.23 -23.24 -20.11
N ALA A 99 -3.01 -23.96 -20.91
CA ALA A 99 -4.34 -24.42 -20.51
C ALA A 99 -4.29 -25.35 -19.28
N THR A 100 -3.32 -26.25 -19.21
CA THR A 100 -3.12 -27.15 -18.04
C THR A 100 -2.86 -26.38 -16.74
N PHE A 101 -1.98 -25.37 -16.77
CA PHE A 101 -1.63 -24.60 -15.57
C PHE A 101 -2.60 -23.44 -15.27
N SER A 102 -3.54 -23.13 -16.17
CA SER A 102 -4.49 -22.03 -16.00
C SER A 102 -5.40 -22.16 -14.77
N GLY A 103 -5.55 -23.37 -14.21
CA GLY A 103 -6.29 -23.62 -12.97
C GLY A 103 -5.51 -23.36 -11.68
N VAL A 104 -4.20 -23.12 -11.75
CA VAL A 104 -3.34 -22.95 -10.57
C VAL A 104 -3.39 -21.51 -10.08
N PHE A 105 -3.70 -21.34 -8.79
CA PHE A 105 -3.72 -20.04 -8.11
C PHE A 105 -2.91 -20.09 -6.81
N HIS A 106 -2.31 -18.97 -6.45
CA HIS A 106 -1.63 -18.82 -5.17
C HIS A 106 -2.66 -18.71 -4.05
N GLY A 107 -2.43 -19.41 -2.95
CA GLY A 107 -3.31 -19.39 -1.79
C GLY A 107 -2.68 -20.10 -0.60
N SER A 108 -3.30 -19.92 0.56
CA SER A 108 -2.86 -20.59 1.79
C SER A 108 -3.52 -21.96 1.90
N ARG A 109 -2.71 -23.00 2.08
CA ARG A 109 -3.17 -24.37 2.39
C ARG A 109 -2.42 -24.90 3.60
N VAL A 110 -3.13 -25.61 4.48
CA VAL A 110 -2.51 -26.29 5.62
C VAL A 110 -2.02 -27.65 5.16
N ILE A 111 -0.70 -27.81 5.05
CA ILE A 111 -0.04 -29.08 4.74
C ILE A 111 0.60 -29.60 6.03
N ALA A 112 -0.16 -30.38 6.80
CA ALA A 112 0.27 -30.93 8.08
C ALA A 112 -0.55 -32.15 8.45
N SER A 113 0.05 -33.09 9.21
CA SER A 113 -0.67 -34.27 9.70
C SER A 113 -1.77 -33.84 10.68
N GLN A 114 -2.81 -34.67 10.83
CA GLN A 114 -3.89 -34.39 11.79
C GLN A 114 -3.34 -34.22 13.21
N GLU A 115 -2.36 -35.03 13.60
CA GLU A 115 -1.69 -34.93 14.89
C GLU A 115 -0.97 -33.58 15.06
N ALA A 116 -0.21 -33.14 14.05
CA ALA A 116 0.48 -31.85 14.08
C ALA A 116 -0.51 -30.67 14.17
N GLN A 117 -1.65 -30.77 13.48
CA GLN A 117 -2.72 -29.77 13.56
C GLN A 117 -3.36 -29.75 14.97
N GLN A 118 -3.67 -30.91 15.55
CA GLN A 118 -4.20 -31.01 16.91
C GLN A 118 -3.23 -30.44 17.94
N LYS A 119 -1.95 -30.78 17.84
CA LYS A 119 -0.89 -30.26 18.72
C LYS A 119 -0.78 -28.74 18.61
N ARG A 120 -0.75 -28.19 17.39
CA ARG A 120 -0.76 -26.74 17.15
C ARG A 120 -1.99 -26.08 17.76
N ASN A 121 -3.18 -26.66 17.56
CA ASN A 121 -4.43 -26.11 18.08
C ASN A 121 -4.45 -26.10 19.61
N ALA A 122 -3.99 -27.16 20.25
CA ALA A 122 -3.86 -27.24 21.71
C ALA A 122 -2.88 -26.18 22.26
N GLN A 123 -1.78 -25.91 21.56
CA GLN A 123 -0.82 -24.85 21.93
C GLN A 123 -1.38 -23.44 21.70
N LEU A 124 -2.14 -23.22 20.63
CA LEU A 124 -2.71 -21.92 20.30
C LEU A 124 -3.94 -21.58 21.14
N GLN A 125 -4.67 -22.58 21.64
CA GLN A 125 -5.90 -22.36 22.42
C GLN A 125 -5.71 -21.42 23.62
N PRO A 126 -4.72 -21.61 24.54
CA PRO A 126 -4.52 -20.68 25.66
C PRO A 126 -4.05 -19.30 25.20
N LEU A 127 -3.26 -19.21 24.13
CA LEU A 127 -2.80 -17.94 23.58
C LEU A 127 -3.94 -17.13 22.97
N ASN A 128 -4.84 -17.80 22.24
CA ASN A 128 -6.03 -17.17 21.67
C ASN A 128 -6.99 -16.72 22.77
N ALA A 129 -7.22 -17.55 23.80
CA ALA A 129 -8.02 -17.15 24.96
C ALA A 129 -7.45 -15.90 25.64
N ARG A 130 -6.13 -15.86 25.87
CA ARG A 130 -5.46 -14.69 26.45
C ARG A 130 -5.55 -13.45 25.56
N LYS A 131 -5.39 -13.62 24.24
CA LYS A 131 -5.56 -12.53 23.27
C LYS A 131 -6.98 -11.96 23.33
N ASP A 132 -8.00 -12.81 23.44
CA ASP A 132 -9.39 -12.39 23.50
C ASP A 132 -9.69 -11.64 24.81
N GLU A 133 -9.14 -12.09 25.94
CA GLU A 133 -9.19 -11.37 27.22
C GLU A 133 -8.57 -9.98 27.11
N LEU A 134 -7.33 -9.90 26.62
CA LEU A 134 -6.61 -8.63 26.47
C LEU A 134 -7.32 -7.69 25.50
N THR A 135 -7.93 -8.23 24.44
CA THR A 135 -8.72 -7.44 23.49
C THR A 135 -9.96 -6.85 24.17
N LYS A 136 -10.64 -7.61 25.02
CA LYS A 136 -11.77 -7.12 25.84
C LYS A 136 -11.32 -6.07 26.85
N GLU A 137 -10.20 -6.28 27.54
CA GLU A 137 -9.63 -5.31 28.48
C GLU A 137 -9.27 -4.00 27.78
N LYS A 138 -8.57 -4.09 26.65
CA LYS A 138 -8.23 -2.94 25.81
C LYS A 138 -9.50 -2.17 25.40
N SER A 139 -10.51 -2.86 24.89
CA SER A 139 -11.77 -2.22 24.47
C SER A 139 -12.49 -1.52 25.64
N LYS A 140 -12.46 -2.09 26.85
CA LYS A 140 -13.01 -1.44 28.06
C LYS A 140 -12.27 -0.15 28.40
N ILE A 141 -10.94 -0.19 28.35
CA ILE A 141 -10.10 0.98 28.62
C ILE A 141 -10.35 2.07 27.57
N GLU A 142 -10.38 1.71 26.29
CA GLU A 142 -10.67 2.63 25.18
C GLU A 142 -12.06 3.27 25.35
N SER A 143 -13.08 2.48 25.68
CA SER A 143 -14.44 2.98 25.96
C SER A 143 -14.46 3.94 27.15
N ALA A 144 -13.70 3.65 28.21
CA ALA A 144 -13.61 4.52 29.39
C ALA A 144 -12.82 5.82 29.10
N ILE A 145 -11.81 5.78 28.23
CA ILE A 145 -11.13 6.98 27.73
C ILE A 145 -12.11 7.83 26.92
N GLN A 146 -12.83 7.22 25.99
CA GLN A 146 -13.81 7.89 25.14
C GLN A 146 -14.92 8.54 25.97
N ALA A 147 -15.52 7.82 26.92
CA ALA A 147 -16.56 8.37 27.79
C ALA A 147 -16.04 9.54 28.66
N ARG A 148 -14.77 9.51 29.09
CA ARG A 148 -14.15 10.65 29.80
C ARG A 148 -13.93 11.83 28.86
N ALA A 149 -13.55 11.58 27.61
CA ALA A 149 -13.39 12.62 26.61
C ALA A 149 -14.74 13.30 26.30
N GLU A 150 -15.80 12.52 26.07
CA GLU A 150 -17.15 13.02 25.78
C GLU A 150 -17.74 13.85 26.92
N LYS A 151 -17.57 13.42 28.19
CA LYS A 151 -18.01 14.20 29.35
C LYS A 151 -17.32 15.56 29.45
N LYS A 152 -16.13 15.69 28.87
CA LYS A 152 -15.35 16.91 28.81
C LYS A 152 -15.40 17.59 27.44
N ALA A 153 -16.24 17.11 26.51
CA ALA A 153 -16.29 17.63 25.14
C ALA A 153 -16.52 19.14 25.13
N ALA A 154 -17.51 19.64 25.88
CA ALA A 154 -17.78 21.08 25.98
C ALA A 154 -16.64 21.89 26.63
N GLU A 155 -15.80 21.29 27.47
CA GLU A 155 -14.58 21.93 28.00
C GLU A 155 -13.48 21.94 26.94
N TYR A 156 -13.34 20.85 26.20
CA TYR A 156 -12.38 20.70 25.13
C TYR A 156 -12.74 21.52 23.89
N GLU A 157 -14.01 21.79 23.60
CA GLU A 157 -14.48 22.61 22.48
C GLU A 157 -14.25 24.10 22.68
N LYS A 158 -14.26 24.60 23.93
CA LYS A 158 -14.03 26.03 24.24
C LYS A 158 -12.77 26.63 23.61
N PRO A 159 -11.59 25.96 23.63
CA PRO A 159 -10.41 26.47 22.95
C PRO A 159 -10.44 26.34 21.41
N TRP A 160 -11.31 25.51 20.84
CA TRP A 160 -11.43 25.32 19.39
C TRP A 160 -12.45 26.28 18.79
N VAL A 161 -11.98 27.46 18.40
CA VAL A 161 -12.80 28.46 17.69
C VAL A 161 -12.85 28.23 16.17
N ARG A 162 -12.13 27.22 15.67
CA ARG A 162 -12.01 26.94 14.24
C ARG A 162 -12.94 25.80 13.84
N GLU A 163 -13.54 25.95 12.67
CA GLU A 163 -14.28 24.86 12.03
C GLU A 163 -13.37 23.64 11.80
N PRO A 164 -13.94 22.41 11.82
CA PRO A 164 -13.19 21.21 11.49
C PRO A 164 -12.50 21.31 10.13
N VAL A 165 -11.27 20.79 10.04
CA VAL A 165 -10.49 20.76 8.80
C VAL A 165 -11.22 19.93 7.75
N LYS A 166 -11.51 20.51 6.58
CA LYS A 166 -12.14 19.85 5.44
C LYS A 166 -11.08 19.54 4.39
N ARG A 167 -11.15 18.34 3.80
CA ARG A 167 -10.22 17.92 2.73
C ARG A 167 -10.29 18.84 1.51
N THR A 168 -11.49 19.33 1.20
CA THR A 168 -11.78 20.19 0.05
C THR A 168 -11.38 21.65 0.24
N GLY A 169 -10.94 22.06 1.43
CA GLY A 169 -10.52 23.43 1.67
C GLY A 169 -10.87 23.92 3.07
N VAL A 170 -9.88 24.54 3.70
CA VAL A 170 -10.02 25.32 4.92
C VAL A 170 -9.61 26.75 4.59
N GLU A 171 -10.47 27.70 4.93
CA GLU A 171 -10.17 29.13 4.89
C GLU A 171 -10.09 29.64 6.33
N ASP A 172 -9.00 30.33 6.65
CA ASP A 172 -8.73 30.89 7.96
C ASP A 172 -8.41 32.38 7.80
N THR A 173 -9.23 33.23 8.43
CA THR A 173 -9.11 34.69 8.36
C THR A 173 -8.80 35.24 9.75
N PHE A 174 -7.92 36.22 9.82
CA PHE A 174 -7.44 36.82 11.07
C PHE A 174 -7.11 38.30 10.87
N GLU A 175 -6.99 39.04 11.97
CA GLU A 175 -6.54 40.44 11.93
C GLU A 175 -5.20 40.57 11.21
N PRO A 176 -4.97 41.58 10.35
CA PRO A 176 -3.74 41.68 9.58
C PRO A 176 -2.46 41.59 10.43
N VAL A 177 -1.60 40.62 10.10
CA VAL A 177 -0.31 40.41 10.76
C VAL A 177 0.82 40.63 9.76
N ASN A 178 1.84 41.39 10.15
CA ASN A 178 3.07 41.50 9.38
C ASN A 178 3.95 40.27 9.64
N ALA A 179 4.14 39.42 8.63
CA ALA A 179 4.89 38.18 8.76
C ALA A 179 5.79 37.94 7.55
N LYS A 180 6.91 37.25 7.76
CA LYS A 180 7.73 36.69 6.68
C LYS A 180 7.55 35.17 6.54
N PHE A 181 7.05 34.52 7.61
CA PHE A 181 6.89 33.08 7.69
C PHE A 181 5.50 32.73 8.20
N VAL A 182 4.92 31.67 7.64
CA VAL A 182 3.72 31.00 8.18
C VAL A 182 4.04 29.53 8.36
N ARG A 183 3.59 28.95 9.48
CA ARG A 183 3.78 27.52 9.77
C ARG A 183 2.44 26.87 10.06
N LEU A 184 2.17 25.77 9.34
CA LEU A 184 1.14 24.79 9.70
C LEU A 184 1.81 23.65 10.48
N THR A 185 1.30 23.34 11.67
CA THR A 185 1.79 22.23 12.50
C THR A 185 0.67 21.22 12.73
N SER A 186 0.86 19.98 12.27
CA SER A 186 -0.05 18.89 12.56
C SER A 186 0.13 18.36 13.99
N LEU A 187 -0.95 18.35 14.75
CA LEU A 187 -0.98 17.82 16.11
C LEU A 187 -1.57 16.41 16.20
N GLY A 188 -2.22 15.94 15.14
CA GLY A 188 -2.93 14.66 15.06
C GLY A 188 -3.60 14.49 13.69
N LEU A 189 -3.91 13.26 13.31
CA LEU A 189 -4.71 12.92 12.13
C LEU A 189 -6.10 12.42 12.53
N ASP A 190 -7.07 12.54 11.63
CA ASP A 190 -8.39 11.93 11.73
C ASP A 190 -8.33 10.40 11.82
N THR A 191 -7.38 9.79 11.10
CA THR A 191 -7.12 8.34 11.11
C THR A 191 -6.31 7.88 12.32
N SER A 192 -5.54 8.78 12.95
CA SER A 192 -4.74 8.48 14.14
C SER A 192 -4.41 9.77 14.89
N PRO A 193 -4.97 9.98 16.09
CA PRO A 193 -4.71 11.21 16.87
C PRO A 193 -3.27 11.31 17.39
N TRP A 194 -2.49 10.23 17.30
CA TRP A 194 -1.09 10.19 17.71
C TRP A 194 -0.11 10.42 16.55
N ALA A 195 -0.58 10.25 15.31
CA ALA A 195 0.22 10.51 14.13
C ALA A 195 0.27 12.01 13.86
N LYS A 196 1.47 12.56 13.70
CA LYS A 196 1.69 13.98 13.36
C LYS A 196 2.22 14.16 11.94
N THR A 197 2.48 13.07 11.23
CA THR A 197 3.03 13.03 9.89
C THR A 197 2.14 12.16 9.00
N GLY A 198 2.28 12.27 7.68
CA GLY A 198 1.50 11.53 6.70
C GLY A 198 0.24 12.27 6.21
N TYR A 199 -0.04 13.46 6.76
CA TYR A 199 -1.06 14.34 6.20
C TYR A 199 -0.64 14.86 4.83
N ARG A 200 -1.63 15.31 4.05
CA ARG A 200 -1.44 15.78 2.68
C ARG A 200 -1.83 17.24 2.58
N VAL A 201 -1.12 17.97 1.71
CA VAL A 201 -1.48 19.32 1.30
C VAL A 201 -1.32 19.38 -0.21
N ASP A 202 -2.37 19.76 -0.93
CA ASP A 202 -2.30 19.98 -2.38
C ASP A 202 -1.85 21.41 -2.68
N GLU A 203 -2.41 22.41 -2.00
CA GLU A 203 -2.05 23.82 -2.14
C GLU A 203 -2.24 24.53 -0.77
N PHE A 204 -1.30 25.40 -0.44
CA PHE A 204 -1.26 26.23 0.77
C PHE A 204 -1.04 27.69 0.37
N GLU A 205 -2.08 28.48 0.47
CA GLU A 205 -2.12 29.87 0.05
C GLU A 205 -2.07 30.80 1.26
N VAL A 206 -1.36 31.91 1.10
CA VAL A 206 -1.35 32.99 2.09
C VAL A 206 -1.59 34.31 1.38
N TRP A 207 -2.65 35.02 1.74
CA TRP A 207 -3.12 36.22 1.06
C TRP A 207 -2.83 37.49 1.87
N THR A 208 -2.38 38.54 1.18
CA THR A 208 -2.15 39.86 1.77
C THR A 208 -3.46 40.58 2.12
N ALA A 209 -3.42 41.46 3.12
CA ALA A 209 -4.52 42.32 3.52
C ALA A 209 -4.79 43.51 2.56
N GLY A 210 -3.88 43.80 1.62
CA GLY A 210 -4.04 44.88 0.65
C GLY A 210 -5.06 44.59 -0.46
N GLU A 211 -5.46 45.62 -1.19
CA GLU A 211 -6.33 45.52 -2.37
C GLU A 211 -5.55 45.88 -3.66
N PRO A 212 -5.48 44.99 -4.68
CA PRO A 212 -6.00 43.62 -4.66
C PRO A 212 -5.13 42.68 -3.79
N PRO A 213 -5.73 41.63 -3.18
CA PRO A 213 -4.97 40.68 -2.38
C PRO A 213 -4.05 39.83 -3.26
N VAL A 214 -2.84 39.57 -2.77
CA VAL A 214 -1.81 38.79 -3.47
C VAL A 214 -1.52 37.52 -2.65
N ASN A 215 -1.50 36.36 -3.31
CA ASN A 215 -1.06 35.11 -2.68
C ASN A 215 0.47 35.08 -2.61
N VAL A 216 1.03 35.42 -1.45
CA VAL A 216 2.48 35.54 -1.22
C VAL A 216 3.17 34.20 -0.93
N ALA A 217 2.40 33.12 -0.78
CA ALA A 217 2.94 31.76 -0.63
C ALA A 217 3.45 31.19 -1.96
N LEU A 218 2.83 31.57 -3.08
CA LEU A 218 3.14 31.01 -4.40
C LEU A 218 4.62 31.13 -4.75
N ALA A 219 5.20 30.04 -5.28
CA ALA A 219 6.59 30.01 -5.72
C ALA A 219 6.88 31.10 -6.77
N LYS A 220 5.93 31.36 -7.69
CA LYS A 220 6.07 32.43 -8.71
C LYS A 220 6.16 33.84 -8.12
N ASN A 221 5.66 34.04 -6.89
CA ASN A 221 5.73 35.30 -6.16
C ASN A 221 6.94 35.35 -5.21
N GLY A 222 7.85 34.38 -5.31
CA GLY A 222 9.05 34.28 -4.49
C GLY A 222 8.85 33.57 -3.14
N GLY A 223 7.71 32.91 -2.94
CA GLY A 223 7.49 32.04 -1.79
C GLY A 223 8.35 30.77 -1.87
N SER A 224 8.70 30.22 -0.70
CA SER A 224 9.38 28.92 -0.59
C SER A 224 8.77 28.09 0.53
N ALA A 225 8.73 26.77 0.34
CA ALA A 225 8.15 25.83 1.30
C ALA A 225 9.24 24.93 1.91
N ARG A 226 9.11 24.61 3.20
CA ARG A 226 9.99 23.71 3.94
C ARG A 226 9.17 22.70 4.75
N GLY A 227 9.53 21.43 4.60
CA GLY A 227 8.94 20.29 5.29
C GLY A 227 9.59 19.01 4.78
N ALA A 228 9.71 17.98 5.62
CA ALA A 228 10.28 16.71 5.19
C ALA A 228 9.29 15.95 4.31
N ASN A 229 9.76 15.22 3.30
CA ASN A 229 8.92 14.36 2.47
C ASN A 229 8.85 12.95 3.12
N SER A 230 7.66 12.39 3.26
CA SER A 230 7.49 11.03 3.83
C SER A 230 7.78 9.92 2.81
N ARG A 231 7.73 10.24 1.51
CA ARG A 231 7.87 9.29 0.41
C ARG A 231 8.66 9.91 -0.72
N THR A 232 9.47 9.09 -1.38
CA THR A 232 10.11 9.40 -2.65
C THR A 232 9.67 8.32 -3.66
N ALA A 233 9.22 8.73 -4.84
CA ALA A 233 8.93 7.81 -5.94
C ALA A 233 10.17 7.72 -6.82
N GLY A 234 10.73 6.52 -6.98
CA GLY A 234 11.95 6.32 -7.79
C GLY A 234 11.74 6.71 -9.26
N ASP A 235 10.55 6.44 -9.79
CA ASP A 235 10.22 6.68 -11.20
C ASP A 235 9.70 8.10 -11.46
N PHE A 236 9.32 8.84 -10.40
CA PHE A 236 8.73 10.17 -10.50
C PHE A 236 9.34 11.09 -9.44
N ALA A 237 10.52 11.64 -9.74
CA ALA A 237 11.17 12.62 -8.89
C ALA A 237 10.21 13.79 -8.60
N GLY A 238 9.97 14.06 -7.33
CA GLY A 238 9.09 15.15 -6.87
C GLY A 238 7.60 14.80 -6.75
N ALA A 239 7.19 13.54 -6.96
CA ALA A 239 5.77 13.13 -6.92
C ALA A 239 5.02 13.46 -5.61
N TYR A 240 5.75 13.76 -4.53
CA TYR A 240 5.19 14.14 -3.22
C TYR A 240 6.05 15.22 -2.55
N ASP A 241 6.65 16.12 -3.32
CA ASP A 241 7.56 17.14 -2.78
C ASP A 241 6.81 18.31 -2.13
N VAL A 242 7.44 18.92 -1.12
CA VAL A 242 6.88 20.07 -0.39
C VAL A 242 6.62 21.27 -1.31
N THR A 243 7.35 21.40 -2.42
CA THR A 243 7.11 22.48 -3.39
C THR A 243 5.74 22.43 -4.05
N LEU A 244 5.08 21.26 -4.06
CA LEU A 244 3.72 21.11 -4.59
C LEU A 244 2.73 21.98 -3.83
N THR A 245 2.96 22.24 -2.53
CA THR A 245 2.07 23.05 -1.70
C THR A 245 1.96 24.52 -2.10
N ILE A 246 2.81 25.00 -3.01
CA ILE A 246 2.86 26.41 -3.41
C ILE A 246 3.07 26.58 -4.92
N ASP A 247 2.78 25.56 -5.72
CA ASP A 247 3.01 25.57 -7.17
C ASP A 247 1.84 26.20 -7.95
N GLY A 248 0.74 26.51 -7.27
CA GLY A 248 -0.45 27.11 -7.86
C GLY A 248 -1.34 26.11 -8.60
N LYS A 249 -1.17 24.81 -8.36
CA LYS A 249 -1.95 23.73 -8.95
C LYS A 249 -2.64 22.93 -7.85
N ILE A 250 -3.76 22.30 -8.21
CA ILE A 250 -4.54 21.46 -7.31
C ILE A 250 -4.39 20.00 -7.75
N GLY A 251 -4.38 19.08 -6.79
CA GLY A 251 -4.45 17.63 -7.00
C GLY A 251 -3.18 16.89 -6.62
N ALA A 252 -2.02 17.30 -7.17
CA ALA A 252 -0.74 16.74 -6.73
C ALA A 252 -0.47 17.18 -5.29
N CYS A 253 -0.13 16.24 -4.40
CA CYS A 253 -0.03 16.51 -2.98
C CYS A 253 1.38 16.29 -2.46
N TRP A 254 1.84 17.20 -1.61
CA TRP A 254 2.91 16.88 -0.66
C TRP A 254 2.39 15.85 0.37
N ILE A 255 3.20 14.86 0.72
CA ILE A 255 2.90 13.93 1.82
C ILE A 255 3.91 14.17 2.94
N ALA A 256 3.44 14.76 4.03
CA ALA A 256 4.28 15.30 5.08
C ALA A 256 5.06 14.21 5.83
N GLY A 257 6.39 14.26 5.75
CA GLY A 257 7.33 13.48 6.57
C GLY A 257 7.67 14.16 7.90
N SER A 258 7.30 15.43 8.07
CA SER A 258 7.42 16.19 9.31
C SER A 258 6.05 16.73 9.77
N PRO A 259 5.89 17.06 11.06
CA PRO A 259 4.68 17.72 11.54
C PRO A 259 4.45 19.10 10.92
N ASP A 260 5.54 19.78 10.55
CA ASP A 260 5.50 21.17 10.13
C ASP A 260 5.60 21.33 8.60
N LEU A 261 4.77 22.22 8.06
CA LEU A 261 4.95 22.91 6.78
C LEU A 261 5.25 24.38 7.09
N THR A 262 6.39 24.89 6.66
CA THR A 262 6.75 26.31 6.79
C THR A 262 6.82 26.96 5.43
N ILE A 263 6.05 28.02 5.22
CA ILE A 263 6.10 28.88 4.05
C ILE A 263 6.88 30.15 4.41
N GLU A 264 7.92 30.47 3.65
CA GLU A 264 8.67 31.72 3.71
C GLU A 264 8.32 32.59 2.51
N PHE A 265 7.94 33.84 2.75
CA PHE A 265 7.65 34.82 1.71
C PHE A 265 8.93 35.52 1.24
N ALA A 266 8.90 36.08 0.04
CA ALA A 266 10.02 36.83 -0.53
C ALA A 266 10.50 37.99 0.37
N LYS A 267 9.56 38.64 1.06
CA LYS A 267 9.78 39.72 2.02
C LYS A 267 8.69 39.68 3.10
N PRO A 268 8.84 40.39 4.23
CA PRO A 268 7.74 40.58 5.17
C PRO A 268 6.53 41.21 4.48
N GLU A 269 5.35 40.65 4.69
CA GLU A 269 4.08 41.07 4.09
C GLU A 269 3.00 41.14 5.16
N SER A 270 2.03 42.05 4.98
CA SER A 270 0.84 42.11 5.82
C SER A 270 -0.20 41.14 5.29
N ILE A 271 -0.47 40.05 6.02
CA ILE A 271 -1.36 38.95 5.64
C ILE A 271 -2.56 38.88 6.58
N ASN A 272 -3.70 38.42 6.06
CA ASN A 272 -4.93 38.27 6.85
C ASN A 272 -5.75 37.00 6.52
N LYS A 273 -5.30 36.19 5.56
CA LYS A 273 -6.03 35.01 5.13
C LYS A 273 -5.10 33.88 4.69
N ILE A 274 -5.42 32.66 5.10
CA ILE A 274 -4.77 31.42 4.69
C ILE A 274 -5.84 30.49 4.09
N ILE A 275 -5.50 29.82 2.99
CA ILE A 275 -6.35 28.78 2.39
C ILE A 275 -5.51 27.54 2.16
N PHE A 276 -5.96 26.38 2.64
CA PHE A 276 -5.25 25.12 2.35
C PHE A 276 -6.21 23.94 2.19
N SER A 277 -5.77 22.93 1.46
CA SER A 277 -6.57 21.74 1.14
C SER A 277 -5.67 20.51 1.00
N SER A 278 -6.30 19.34 0.98
CA SER A 278 -5.63 18.07 0.60
C SER A 278 -6.25 17.41 -0.62
N ASP A 279 -7.45 17.85 -1.02
CA ASP A 279 -8.12 17.48 -2.26
C ASP A 279 -9.18 18.54 -2.58
N ARG A 280 -8.74 19.73 -3.01
CA ARG A 280 -9.65 20.84 -3.31
C ARG A 280 -10.67 20.50 -4.40
N SER A 281 -10.26 19.63 -5.33
CA SER A 281 -11.12 19.17 -6.43
C SER A 281 -12.22 18.20 -5.99
N GLY A 282 -12.05 17.54 -4.84
CA GLY A 282 -12.91 16.43 -4.41
C GLY A 282 -12.79 15.17 -5.27
N ALA A 283 -11.82 15.12 -6.20
CA ALA A 283 -11.70 14.05 -7.18
C ALA A 283 -11.22 12.72 -6.56
N ALA A 284 -10.64 12.73 -5.36
CA ALA A 284 -10.21 11.52 -4.67
C ALA A 284 -11.37 10.74 -4.01
N MET A 285 -12.63 11.19 -4.16
CA MET A 285 -13.83 10.51 -3.66
C MET A 285 -14.53 9.57 -4.67
N ASN A 286 -13.90 9.29 -5.83
CA ASN A 286 -14.39 8.28 -6.78
C ASN A 286 -13.43 7.09 -6.88
#